data_AF-A0A379UP38-F1
#
_entry.id   AF-A0A379UP38-F1
#
_cell.length_a   1.000
_cell.length_b   1.000
_cell.length_c   1.000
_cell.angle_alpha   90.00
_cell.angle_beta   90.00
_cell.angle_gamma   90.00
#
_symmetry.space_group_name_H-M   'P 1'
#
loop_
_entity.id
_entity.type
_entity.pdbx_description
1 polymer ?
#
loop_
_entity_poly.entity_id
_entity_poly.type
_entity_poly.pdbx_seq_one_letter_code
_entity_poly.pdbx_strand_id
1 'polypeptide(L)'
;MANLTRRQWLKVGLAVGGMVTFGLSYRDVAKRAIDGLLNGTSGKVTRDRIFGNALIPEAQAQTHWQQNPQQTIAMTQCFGCWTQCGIRARVNADGKVIRIAGNPYHPLSQEHPIDSSVPFSEAMEQLAGESGLDARSTACARGATLLESLYSPLRLLEPMKRVGKRGEGEMAAHQL
;
A
#
# COMPACT_ATOMS: atom_id res chain seq x y z
N MET A 1 49.37 31.70 23.38
CA MET A 1 48.52 30.48 23.45
C MET A 1 47.98 30.38 24.86
N ALA A 2 46.66 30.40 25.07
CA ALA A 2 46.09 30.41 26.41
C ALA A 2 46.42 29.11 27.17
N ASN A 3 47.02 29.23 28.37
CA ASN A 3 47.33 28.09 29.25
C ASN A 3 46.05 27.57 29.92
N LEU A 4 45.29 26.74 29.19
CA LEU A 4 44.09 26.09 29.70
C LEU A 4 44.46 24.90 30.59
N THR A 5 43.92 24.88 31.81
CA THR A 5 44.08 23.77 32.77
C THR A 5 43.36 22.51 32.29
N ARG A 6 43.79 21.31 32.74
CA ARG A 6 43.12 20.03 32.41
C ARG A 6 41.61 20.04 32.66
N ARG A 7 41.17 20.70 33.74
CA ARG A 7 39.74 20.84 34.07
C ARG A 7 39.00 21.74 33.07
N GLN A 8 39.63 22.79 32.56
CA GLN A 8 39.06 23.64 31.52
C GLN A 8 38.95 22.87 30.19
N TRP A 9 39.94 22.05 29.83
CA TRP A 9 39.87 21.17 28.65
C TRP A 9 38.70 20.18 28.72
N LEU A 10 38.46 19.56 29.88
CA LEU A 10 37.32 18.65 30.06
C LEU A 10 35.97 19.36 29.94
N LYS A 11 35.84 20.58 30.49
CA LYS A 11 34.63 21.39 30.38
C LYS A 11 34.35 21.80 28.92
N VAL A 12 35.39 22.19 28.19
CA VAL A 12 35.28 22.54 26.76
C VAL A 12 34.90 21.31 25.94
N GLY A 13 35.54 20.15 26.19
CA GLY A 13 35.20 18.90 25.50
C GLY A 13 33.74 18.47 25.71
N LEU A 14 33.24 18.57 26.94
CA LEU A 14 31.85 18.26 27.26
C LEU A 14 30.87 19.25 26.61
N ALA A 15 31.18 20.56 26.64
CA ALA A 15 30.35 21.58 26.00
C ALA A 15 30.29 21.40 24.48
N VAL A 16 31.44 21.18 23.83
CA VAL A 16 31.52 20.95 22.38
C VAL A 16 30.82 19.63 22.01
N GLY A 17 31.07 18.55 22.73
CA GLY A 17 30.42 17.26 22.49
C GLY A 17 28.90 17.34 22.64
N GLY A 18 28.42 18.05 23.67
CA GLY A 18 26.99 18.31 23.87
C GLY A 18 26.36 19.12 22.74
N MET A 19 27.01 20.21 22.32
CA MET A 19 26.53 21.04 21.20
C MET A 19 26.51 20.26 19.87
N VAL A 20 27.55 19.47 19.58
CA VAL A 20 27.60 18.65 18.35
C VAL A 20 26.48 17.61 18.37
N THR A 21 26.30 16.91 19.50
CA THR A 21 25.23 15.90 19.62
C THR A 21 23.85 16.53 19.45
N PHE A 22 23.62 17.71 20.03
CA PHE A 22 22.39 18.47 19.87
C PHE A 22 22.18 18.96 18.43
N GLY A 23 23.22 19.47 17.78
CA GLY A 23 23.14 19.89 16.38
C GLY A 23 22.81 18.73 15.44
N LEU A 24 23.40 17.56 15.69
CA LEU A 24 23.10 16.35 14.92
C LEU A 24 21.69 15.81 15.16
N SER A 25 21.17 15.90 16.39
CA SER A 25 19.82 15.42 16.70
C SER A 25 18.73 16.31 16.07
N TYR A 26 18.97 17.63 15.99
CA TYR A 26 17.99 18.57 15.42
C TYR A 26 18.15 18.84 13.93
N ARG A 27 19.15 18.28 13.25
CA ARG A 27 19.46 18.56 11.83
C ARG A 27 18.25 18.37 10.91
N ASP A 28 17.49 17.29 11.09
CA ASP A 28 16.37 16.94 10.21
C ASP A 28 15.15 17.81 10.50
N VAL A 29 14.97 18.20 11.76
CA VAL A 29 13.91 19.14 12.19
C VAL A 29 14.21 20.54 11.64
N ALA A 30 15.44 21.03 11.79
CA ALA A 30 15.88 22.31 11.27
C ALA A 30 15.75 22.36 9.74
N LYS A 31 16.18 21.29 9.04
CA LYS A 31 16.03 21.17 7.59
C LYS A 31 14.56 21.27 7.17
N ARG A 32 13.67 20.49 7.81
CA ARG A 32 12.23 20.53 7.52
C ARG A 32 11.63 21.90 7.83
N ALA A 33 12.05 22.56 8.90
CA ALA A 33 11.57 23.90 9.25
C ALA A 33 11.97 24.94 8.18
N ILE A 34 13.23 24.91 7.72
CA ILE A 34 13.71 25.77 6.64
C ILE A 34 12.98 25.46 5.33
N ASP A 35 12.87 24.18 4.96
CA ASP A 35 12.18 23.74 3.76
C ASP A 35 10.71 24.19 3.78
N GLY A 36 10.05 24.11 4.94
CA GLY A 36 8.68 24.58 5.14
C GLY A 36 8.53 26.09 5.05
N LEU A 37 9.50 26.85 5.58
CA LEU A 37 9.50 28.30 5.51
C LEU A 37 9.71 28.82 4.08
N LEU A 38 10.58 28.18 3.31
CA LEU A 38 10.90 28.58 1.93
C LEU A 38 9.85 28.09 0.92
N ASN A 39 9.42 26.83 1.03
CA ASN A 39 8.58 26.17 0.03
C ASN A 39 7.11 26.07 0.44
N GLY A 40 6.74 26.58 1.62
CA GLY A 40 5.38 26.48 2.17
C GLY A 40 4.99 25.08 2.69
N THR A 41 5.82 24.07 2.46
CA THR A 41 5.64 22.70 2.96
C THR A 41 6.98 22.04 3.26
N SER A 42 7.07 21.43 4.44
CA SER A 42 8.24 20.66 4.89
C SER A 42 8.23 19.21 4.42
N GLY A 43 7.15 18.80 3.73
CA GLY A 43 6.88 17.42 3.33
C GLY A 43 6.96 17.23 1.82
N LYS A 44 6.86 15.96 1.39
CA LYS A 44 6.63 15.66 -0.03
C LYS A 44 5.26 16.20 -0.43
N VAL A 45 5.23 17.05 -1.45
CA VAL A 45 3.98 17.54 -2.04
C VAL A 45 3.14 16.33 -2.47
N THR A 46 1.90 16.28 -2.01
CA THR A 46 0.96 15.23 -2.40
C THR A 46 0.43 15.49 -3.81
N ARG A 47 0.06 14.44 -4.53
CA ARG A 47 -0.50 14.55 -5.88
C ARG A 47 -1.80 15.37 -5.90
N ASP A 48 -2.60 15.24 -4.85
CA ASP A 48 -3.87 15.96 -4.68
C ASP A 48 -3.96 16.59 -3.28
N ARG A 49 -4.65 17.73 -3.18
CA ARG A 49 -4.84 18.47 -1.91
C ARG A 49 -5.82 17.78 -0.96
N ILE A 50 -6.83 17.10 -1.50
CA ILE A 50 -7.91 16.44 -0.75
C ILE A 50 -7.61 14.95 -0.61
N PHE A 51 -7.25 14.30 -1.72
CA PHE A 51 -7.06 12.85 -1.76
C PHE A 51 -5.60 12.42 -1.54
N GLY A 52 -4.69 13.37 -1.35
CA GLY A 52 -3.29 13.11 -1.08
C GLY A 52 -2.64 12.29 -2.20
N ASN A 53 -2.09 11.12 -1.83
CA ASN A 53 -1.47 10.16 -2.75
C ASN A 53 -2.30 8.88 -2.90
N ALA A 54 -3.63 8.95 -2.72
CA ALA A 54 -4.51 7.80 -2.91
C ALA A 54 -4.35 7.20 -4.33
N LEU A 55 -4.71 5.94 -4.49
CA LEU A 55 -4.76 5.30 -5.82
C LEU A 55 -5.72 6.09 -6.72
N ILE A 56 -5.35 6.26 -8.00
CA ILE A 56 -6.25 6.84 -9.01
C ILE A 56 -7.49 5.94 -9.08
N PRO A 57 -8.72 6.48 -9.09
CA PRO A 57 -9.94 5.66 -9.16
C PRO A 57 -9.95 4.64 -10.32
N GLU A 58 -10.69 3.56 -10.14
CA GLU A 58 -10.86 2.51 -11.17
C GLU A 58 -11.69 2.97 -12.36
N ALA A 59 -12.55 3.97 -12.16
CA ALA A 59 -13.38 4.61 -13.17
C ALA A 59 -13.89 5.98 -12.67
N GLN A 60 -14.49 6.72 -13.59
CA GLN A 60 -15.38 7.85 -13.30
C GLN A 60 -16.82 7.41 -13.54
N ALA A 61 -17.73 7.73 -12.63
CA ALA A 61 -19.13 7.34 -12.70
C ALA A 61 -20.05 8.52 -12.29
N GLN A 62 -19.90 9.65 -12.97
CA GLN A 62 -20.73 10.85 -12.72
C GLN A 62 -22.10 10.77 -13.42
N THR A 63 -22.11 10.24 -14.65
CA THR A 63 -23.32 10.12 -15.47
C THR A 63 -23.44 8.73 -16.06
N HIS A 64 -22.31 8.16 -16.47
CA HIS A 64 -22.15 6.78 -16.94
C HIS A 64 -20.79 6.26 -16.48
N TRP A 65 -20.66 4.94 -16.39
CA TRP A 65 -19.38 4.29 -16.14
C TRP A 65 -18.34 4.54 -17.24
N GLN A 66 -17.22 5.16 -16.88
CA GLN A 66 -16.05 5.36 -17.73
C GLN A 66 -14.82 4.73 -17.06
N GLN A 67 -14.45 3.53 -17.49
CA GLN A 67 -13.31 2.81 -16.92
C GLN A 67 -12.00 3.56 -17.20
N ASN A 68 -11.12 3.57 -16.19
CA ASN A 68 -9.77 4.08 -16.38
C ASN A 68 -8.97 3.15 -17.31
N PRO A 69 -8.49 3.62 -18.48
CA PRO A 69 -7.80 2.77 -19.46
C PRO A 69 -6.44 2.25 -18.96
N GLN A 70 -5.87 2.84 -17.91
CA GLN A 70 -4.62 2.38 -17.29
C GLN A 70 -4.86 1.27 -16.26
N GLN A 71 -6.11 0.84 -16.07
CA GLN A 71 -6.49 -0.20 -15.12
C GLN A 71 -7.45 -1.20 -15.74
N THR A 72 -7.28 -2.47 -15.36
CA THR A 72 -8.21 -3.55 -15.65
C THR A 72 -8.86 -4.00 -14.34
N ILE A 73 -10.17 -4.27 -14.39
CA ILE A 73 -10.89 -4.88 -13.26
C ILE A 73 -11.15 -6.34 -13.61
N ALA A 74 -10.59 -7.24 -12.80
CA ALA A 74 -10.74 -8.68 -12.96
C ALA A 74 -11.60 -9.23 -11.83
N MET A 75 -12.73 -9.85 -12.17
CA MET A 75 -13.57 -10.58 -11.22
C MET A 75 -12.96 -11.97 -10.99
N THR A 76 -12.74 -12.34 -9.73
CA THR A 76 -12.10 -13.60 -9.35
C THR A 76 -12.54 -14.09 -7.97
N GLN A 77 -11.96 -15.19 -7.51
CA GLN A 77 -12.25 -15.81 -6.22
C GLN A 77 -11.13 -15.54 -5.21
N CYS A 78 -11.50 -15.22 -3.98
CA CYS A 78 -10.57 -15.06 -2.86
C CYS A 78 -10.20 -16.40 -2.22
N PHE A 79 -8.90 -16.68 -2.07
CA PHE A 79 -8.38 -17.86 -1.38
C PHE A 79 -7.72 -17.54 -0.03
N GLY A 80 -8.03 -16.38 0.57
CA GLY A 80 -7.49 -16.00 1.88
C GLY A 80 -8.08 -16.78 3.06
N CYS A 81 -9.21 -17.47 2.86
CA CYS A 81 -9.83 -18.37 3.84
C CYS A 81 -10.74 -19.38 3.14
N TRP A 82 -11.41 -20.25 3.90
CA TRP A 82 -12.28 -21.30 3.39
C TRP A 82 -13.62 -20.82 2.83
N THR A 83 -14.01 -19.57 3.07
CA THR A 83 -15.29 -19.03 2.60
C THR A 83 -15.35 -18.84 1.09
N GLN A 84 -14.19 -18.65 0.44
CA GLN A 84 -14.12 -18.44 -1.01
C GLN A 84 -15.10 -17.34 -1.48
N CYS A 85 -14.94 -16.12 -0.97
CA CYS A 85 -15.75 -14.96 -1.39
C CYS A 85 -15.32 -14.47 -2.79
N GLY A 86 -16.25 -13.98 -3.59
CA GLY A 86 -15.94 -13.31 -4.85
C GLY A 86 -15.26 -11.97 -4.58
N ILE A 87 -14.23 -11.65 -5.36
CA ILE A 87 -13.50 -10.39 -5.26
C ILE A 87 -13.30 -9.77 -6.64
N ARG A 88 -13.17 -8.45 -6.66
CA ARG A 88 -12.69 -7.71 -7.82
C ARG A 88 -11.27 -7.23 -7.56
N ALA A 89 -10.35 -7.59 -8.44
CA ALA A 89 -8.97 -7.15 -8.41
C ALA A 89 -8.77 -6.03 -9.43
N ARG A 90 -8.26 -4.89 -8.97
CA ARG A 90 -7.80 -3.81 -9.84
C ARG A 90 -6.34 -4.07 -10.21
N VAL A 91 -6.06 -4.12 -11.50
CA VAL A 91 -4.74 -4.39 -12.07
C VAL A 91 -4.29 -3.15 -12.84
N ASN A 92 -3.07 -2.66 -12.60
CA ASN A 92 -2.51 -1.55 -13.37
C ASN A 92 -2.02 -2.00 -14.75
N ALA A 93 -1.64 -1.04 -15.60
CA ALA A 93 -1.11 -1.32 -16.93
C ALA A 93 0.13 -2.24 -16.95
N ASP A 94 0.90 -2.28 -15.86
CA ASP A 94 2.08 -3.16 -15.70
C ASP A 94 1.72 -4.60 -15.27
N GLY A 95 0.43 -4.93 -15.17
CA GLY A 95 -0.04 -6.24 -14.73
C GLY A 95 0.00 -6.47 -13.21
N LYS A 96 0.22 -5.42 -12.40
CA LYS A 96 0.23 -5.51 -10.94
C LYS A 96 -1.15 -5.25 -10.34
N VAL A 97 -1.57 -6.13 -9.43
CA VAL A 97 -2.76 -5.93 -8.58
C VAL A 97 -2.47 -4.79 -7.60
N ILE A 98 -3.27 -3.73 -7.67
CA ILE A 98 -3.10 -2.52 -6.84
C ILE A 98 -4.15 -2.40 -5.74
N ARG A 99 -5.29 -3.08 -5.87
CA ARG A 99 -6.35 -3.09 -4.85
C ARG A 99 -7.32 -4.25 -5.07
N ILE A 100 -7.85 -4.78 -3.98
CA ILE A 100 -8.90 -5.80 -3.97
C ILE A 100 -10.14 -5.21 -3.28
N ALA A 101 -11.32 -5.45 -3.85
CA ALA A 101 -12.63 -5.14 -3.28
C ALA A 101 -13.61 -6.30 -3.53
N GLY A 102 -14.86 -6.19 -3.10
CA GLY A 102 -15.86 -7.24 -3.34
C GLY A 102 -16.29 -7.32 -4.81
N ASN A 103 -16.61 -8.53 -5.27
CA ASN A 103 -17.27 -8.74 -6.57
C ASN A 103 -18.78 -8.54 -6.40
N PRO A 104 -19.42 -7.61 -7.14
CA PRO A 104 -20.83 -7.34 -6.96
C PRO A 104 -21.76 -8.49 -7.37
N TYR A 105 -21.28 -9.37 -8.24
CA TYR A 105 -22.05 -10.51 -8.74
C TYR A 105 -22.06 -11.71 -7.78
N HIS A 106 -21.29 -11.67 -6.70
CA HIS A 106 -21.05 -12.85 -5.87
C HIS A 106 -21.76 -12.76 -4.50
N PRO A 107 -22.55 -13.78 -4.10
CA PRO A 107 -23.42 -13.72 -2.91
C PRO A 107 -22.65 -13.60 -1.59
N LEU A 108 -21.39 -14.05 -1.55
CA LEU A 108 -20.54 -13.96 -0.35
C LEU A 108 -19.77 -12.63 -0.21
N SER A 109 -19.88 -11.72 -1.17
CA SER A 109 -19.26 -10.37 -1.10
C SER A 109 -20.27 -9.24 -1.20
N GLN A 110 -21.52 -9.55 -1.54
CA GLN A 110 -22.63 -8.62 -1.61
C GLN A 110 -23.90 -9.29 -1.09
N GLU A 111 -24.60 -8.61 -0.18
CA GLU A 111 -25.84 -9.10 0.44
C GLU A 111 -26.97 -9.29 -0.59
N HIS A 112 -27.14 -8.32 -1.49
CA HIS A 112 -28.06 -8.36 -2.62
C HIS A 112 -27.25 -8.45 -3.91
N PRO A 113 -26.71 -9.63 -4.28
CA PRO A 113 -25.80 -9.74 -5.41
C PRO A 113 -26.48 -9.33 -6.71
N ILE A 114 -25.73 -8.63 -7.56
CA ILE A 114 -26.21 -8.23 -8.88
C ILE A 114 -26.32 -9.48 -9.75
N ASP A 115 -27.41 -9.60 -10.53
CA ASP A 115 -27.57 -10.70 -11.47
C ASP A 115 -26.47 -10.67 -12.54
N SER A 116 -25.91 -11.84 -12.86
CA SER A 116 -24.82 -11.98 -13.84
C SER A 116 -25.20 -11.56 -15.27
N SER A 117 -26.49 -11.43 -15.58
CA SER A 117 -27.00 -10.90 -16.85
C SER A 117 -26.88 -9.38 -16.96
N VAL A 118 -26.72 -8.66 -15.84
CA VAL A 118 -26.54 -7.20 -15.84
C VAL A 118 -25.18 -6.85 -16.45
N PRO A 119 -25.13 -5.97 -17.47
CA PRO A 119 -23.88 -5.55 -18.08
C PRO A 119 -22.89 -4.99 -17.06
N PHE A 120 -21.60 -5.29 -17.27
CA PHE A 120 -20.51 -4.89 -16.38
C PHE A 120 -20.53 -3.39 -16.01
N SER A 121 -20.69 -2.51 -16.99
CA SER A 121 -20.70 -1.06 -16.77
C SER A 121 -21.84 -0.63 -15.85
N GLU A 122 -23.03 -1.21 -16.01
CA GLU A 122 -24.21 -0.90 -15.20
C GLU A 122 -24.03 -1.42 -13.77
N ALA A 123 -23.55 -2.65 -13.62
CA ALA A 123 -23.24 -3.21 -12.31
C ALA A 123 -22.20 -2.39 -11.54
N MET A 124 -21.16 -1.91 -12.24
CA MET A 124 -20.11 -1.08 -11.64
C MET A 124 -20.59 0.34 -11.34
N GLU A 125 -21.53 0.88 -12.12
CA GLU A 125 -22.16 2.17 -11.85
C GLU A 125 -23.01 2.14 -10.57
N GLN A 126 -23.71 1.03 -10.31
CA GLN A 126 -24.45 0.82 -9.06
C GLN A 126 -23.54 0.82 -7.81
N LEU A 127 -22.25 0.50 -7.96
CA LEU A 127 -21.27 0.55 -6.86
C LEU A 127 -20.78 1.97 -6.56
N ALA A 128 -21.06 2.94 -7.44
CA ALA A 128 -20.60 4.31 -7.33
C ALA A 128 -21.59 5.20 -6.55
N GLY A 129 -21.14 6.41 -6.19
CA GLY A 129 -21.96 7.35 -5.43
C GLY A 129 -22.08 7.01 -3.95
N GLU A 130 -23.09 7.60 -3.31
CA GLU A 130 -23.32 7.51 -1.86
C GLU A 130 -24.72 6.90 -1.58
N SER A 131 -24.95 5.68 -2.07
CA SER A 131 -26.18 4.90 -1.82
C SER A 131 -26.22 4.23 -0.44
N GLY A 132 -25.35 4.61 0.50
CA GLY A 132 -25.24 3.95 1.80
C GLY A 132 -24.60 2.57 1.69
N LEU A 133 -25.14 1.56 2.38
CA LEU A 133 -24.67 0.17 2.32
C LEU A 133 -25.24 -0.59 1.11
N ASP A 134 -26.32 -0.09 0.52
CA ASP A 134 -26.95 -0.71 -0.64
C ASP A 134 -26.00 -0.67 -1.84
N ALA A 135 -25.96 -1.80 -2.56
CA ALA A 135 -25.00 -2.08 -3.62
C ALA A 135 -23.52 -2.08 -3.22
N ARG A 136 -23.13 -1.93 -1.93
CA ARG A 136 -21.72 -2.07 -1.56
C ARG A 136 -21.28 -3.53 -1.64
N SER A 137 -20.38 -3.81 -2.56
CA SER A 137 -19.63 -5.07 -2.57
C SER A 137 -18.29 -4.92 -1.85
N THR A 138 -18.11 -5.66 -0.75
CA THR A 138 -16.95 -5.50 0.14
C THR A 138 -16.07 -6.75 0.19
N ALA A 139 -14.82 -6.55 0.59
CA ALA A 139 -13.91 -7.64 0.95
C ALA A 139 -13.55 -7.50 2.43
N CYS A 140 -13.47 -8.61 3.15
CA CYS A 140 -12.97 -8.60 4.53
C CYS A 140 -11.48 -8.21 4.55
N ALA A 141 -10.95 -7.85 5.73
CA ALA A 141 -9.56 -7.41 5.86
C ALA A 141 -8.55 -8.40 5.24
N ARG A 142 -8.76 -9.71 5.43
CA ARG A 142 -7.92 -10.77 4.82
C ARG A 142 -7.98 -10.78 3.29
N GLY A 143 -9.17 -10.58 2.71
CA GLY A 143 -9.34 -10.51 1.26
C GLY A 143 -8.73 -9.24 0.67
N ALA A 144 -8.92 -8.11 1.34
CA ALA A 144 -8.37 -6.82 0.91
C ALA A 144 -6.82 -6.80 0.91
N THR A 145 -6.18 -7.55 1.82
CA THR A 145 -4.72 -7.64 1.92
C THR A 145 -4.11 -8.86 1.23
N LEU A 146 -4.92 -9.68 0.54
CA LEU A 146 -4.43 -10.89 -0.13
C LEU A 146 -3.34 -10.61 -1.17
N LEU A 147 -3.35 -9.40 -1.76
CA LEU A 147 -2.33 -8.95 -2.70
C LEU A 147 -0.91 -8.88 -2.08
N GLU A 148 -0.79 -8.72 -0.76
CA GLU A 148 0.50 -8.74 -0.06
C GLU A 148 1.18 -10.11 -0.17
N SER A 149 0.41 -11.20 -0.16
CA SER A 149 0.95 -12.55 -0.38
C SER A 149 1.46 -12.74 -1.80
N LEU A 150 0.83 -12.06 -2.78
CA LEU A 150 1.25 -12.11 -4.18
C LEU A 150 2.62 -11.43 -4.39
N TYR A 151 2.92 -10.38 -3.63
CA TYR A 151 4.15 -9.58 -3.75
C TYR A 151 5.12 -9.76 -2.58
N SER A 152 4.88 -10.74 -1.71
CA SER A 152 5.75 -11.00 -0.56
C SER A 152 7.17 -11.37 -1.01
N PRO A 153 8.22 -10.83 -0.36
CA PRO A 153 9.60 -11.24 -0.62
C PRO A 153 9.85 -12.70 -0.22
N LEU A 154 8.94 -13.33 0.53
CA LEU A 154 8.99 -14.73 0.94
C LEU A 154 8.25 -15.66 -0.04
N ARG A 155 7.72 -15.14 -1.15
CA ARG A 155 7.00 -15.93 -2.14
C ARG A 155 7.95 -16.88 -2.86
N LEU A 156 7.62 -18.17 -2.88
CA LEU A 156 8.34 -19.17 -3.64
C LEU A 156 8.01 -19.01 -5.13
N LEU A 157 9.03 -18.71 -5.94
CA LEU A 157 8.89 -18.45 -7.38
C LEU A 157 9.34 -19.62 -8.26
N GLU A 158 10.09 -20.54 -7.68
CA GLU A 158 10.66 -21.69 -8.37
C GLU A 158 10.56 -22.95 -7.50
N PRO A 159 10.63 -24.16 -8.10
CA PRO A 159 10.75 -25.39 -7.35
C PRO A 159 12.04 -25.38 -6.50
N MET A 160 11.89 -25.70 -5.21
CA MET A 160 13.00 -25.72 -4.26
C MET A 160 13.27 -27.15 -3.79
N LYS A 161 14.53 -27.57 -3.80
CA LYS A 161 14.98 -28.87 -3.28
C LYS A 161 15.83 -28.67 -2.02
N ARG A 162 15.53 -29.44 -0.97
CA ARG A 162 16.30 -29.44 0.28
C ARG A 162 17.73 -29.95 0.04
N VAL A 163 18.73 -29.26 0.57
CA VAL A 163 20.16 -29.65 0.48
C VAL A 163 20.77 -29.99 1.85
N GLY A 164 20.20 -29.50 2.96
CA GLY A 164 20.61 -29.82 4.33
C GLY A 164 19.67 -30.81 5.06
N LYS A 165 19.77 -30.85 6.40
CA LYS A 165 18.85 -31.63 7.24
C LYS A 165 17.47 -30.97 7.32
N ARG A 166 16.46 -31.73 7.74
CA ARG A 166 15.09 -31.21 7.89
C ARG A 166 15.03 -30.16 9.00
N GLY A 167 14.54 -28.97 8.68
CA GLY A 167 14.37 -27.86 9.63
C GLY A 167 15.48 -26.79 9.59
N GLU A 168 16.57 -27.02 8.85
CA GLU A 168 17.69 -26.05 8.75
C GLU A 168 17.42 -24.91 7.74
N GLY A 169 16.36 -25.02 6.92
CA GLY A 169 16.02 -24.00 5.92
C GLY A 169 16.93 -23.99 4.69
N GLU A 170 17.88 -24.91 4.59
CA GLU A 170 18.81 -25.02 3.47
C GLU A 170 18.14 -25.64 2.23
N MET A 171 17.81 -24.77 1.28
CA MET A 171 17.10 -25.11 0.05
C MET A 171 17.87 -24.53 -1.14
N ALA A 172 17.97 -25.29 -2.23
CA ALA A 172 18.52 -24.84 -3.49
C ALA A 172 17.44 -24.85 -4.58
N ALA A 173 17.50 -23.88 -5.49
CA ALA A 173 16.68 -23.86 -6.69
C ALA A 173 16.91 -25.14 -7.51
N HIS A 174 15.83 -25.80 -7.92
CA HIS A 174 15.91 -26.96 -8.80
C HIS A 174 15.28 -26.63 -10.14
N GLN A 175 16.11 -26.53 -11.18
CA GLN A 175 15.66 -26.49 -12.56
C GLN A 175 15.26 -27.91 -12.99
N LEU A 176 14.02 -28.05 -13.46
CA LEU A 176 13.51 -29.26 -14.11
C LEU A 176 14.14 -29.45 -15.48
#